data_AF-F2N6Z8-F1
#
_entry.id   AF-F2N6Z8-F1
#
_cell.length_a   1.000
_cell.length_b   1.000
_cell.length_c   1.000
_cell.angle_alpha   90.00
_cell.angle_beta   90.00
_cell.angle_gamma   90.00
#
_symmetry.space_group_name_H-M   'P 1'
#
loop_
_entity.id
_entity.type
_entity.pdbx_description
1 polymer ?
#
loop_
_entity_poly.entity_id
_entity_poly.type
_entity_poly.pdbx_seq_one_letter_code
_entity_poly.pdbx_strand_id
1 'polypeptide(L)' 'MARGKDVSCRSFSTLLASKRDHYPYSDRYIAEAVGIDGKTVQRAFDAAVASGDRRRACGAIRRIITWDMISTLI' A
#
# COMPACT_ATOMS: atom_id res chain seq x y z
N MET A 1 39.29 -4.96 -12.04
CA MET A 1 38.00 -4.29 -12.32
C MET A 1 36.92 -5.35 -12.49
N ALA A 2 36.08 -5.60 -11.48
CA ALA A 2 35.05 -6.63 -11.53
C ALA A 2 33.76 -6.08 -12.16
N ARG A 3 33.38 -6.63 -13.31
CA ARG A 3 32.14 -6.36 -14.05
C ARG A 3 30.96 -6.87 -13.21
N GLY A 4 30.05 -5.98 -12.82
CA GLY A 4 28.87 -6.32 -12.01
C GLY A 4 28.08 -7.46 -12.65
N LYS A 5 27.65 -8.44 -11.86
CA LYS A 5 26.80 -9.54 -12.35
C LYS A 5 25.41 -8.97 -12.63
N ASP A 6 25.02 -8.92 -13.89
CA ASP A 6 23.67 -8.59 -14.30
C ASP A 6 22.68 -9.56 -13.64
N VAL A 7 21.64 -9.02 -12.99
CA VAL A 7 20.58 -9.84 -12.38
C VAL A 7 19.62 -10.30 -13.47
N SER A 8 19.29 -11.59 -13.51
CA SER A 8 18.32 -12.09 -14.48
C SER A 8 16.93 -11.48 -14.21
N CYS A 9 16.13 -11.25 -15.26
CA CYS A 9 14.76 -10.74 -15.13
C CYS A 9 13.89 -11.60 -14.19
N ARG A 10 14.11 -12.92 -14.19
CA ARG A 10 13.42 -13.85 -13.28
C ARG A 10 13.82 -13.63 -11.83
N SER A 11 15.12 -13.58 -11.56
CA SER A 11 15.65 -13.32 -10.21
C SER A 11 15.22 -11.95 -9.69
N PHE A 12 15.20 -10.94 -10.56
CA PHE A 12 14.73 -9.60 -10.22
C PHE A 12 13.23 -9.58 -9.91
N SER A 13 12.41 -10.29 -10.70
CA SER A 13 10.97 -10.41 -10.45
C SER A 13 10.68 -11.12 -9.13
N THR A 14 11.38 -12.20 -8.81
CA THR A 14 11.26 -12.88 -7.51
C THR A 14 11.67 -11.96 -6.36
N LEU A 15 12.73 -11.17 -6.53
CA LEU A 15 13.20 -10.22 -5.54
C LEU A 15 12.18 -9.10 -5.29
N LEU A 16 11.59 -8.54 -6.35
CA LEU A 16 10.50 -7.56 -6.23
C LEU A 16 9.25 -8.17 -5.59
N ALA A 17 8.88 -9.40 -5.95
CA ALA A 17 7.74 -10.09 -5.34
C ALA A 17 7.93 -10.37 -3.84
N SER A 18 9.18 -10.44 -3.35
CA SER A 18 9.47 -10.57 -1.91
C SER A 18 9.40 -9.25 -1.14
N LYS A 19 9.36 -8.11 -1.83
CA LYS A 19 9.15 -6.80 -1.21
C LYS A 19 7.65 -6.60 -1.01
N ARG A 20 7.26 -6.04 0.13
CA ARG A 20 5.88 -5.62 0.34
C ARG A 20 5.55 -4.56 -0.72
N ASP A 21 4.43 -4.73 -1.42
CA ASP A 21 3.88 -3.78 -2.40
C ASP A 21 3.51 -2.42 -1.78
N HIS A 22 3.67 -2.26 -0.47
CA HIS A 22 3.31 -1.05 0.25
C HIS A 22 4.53 -0.34 0.80
N TYR A 23 4.65 0.93 0.43
CA TYR A 23 5.67 1.80 0.94
C TYR A 23 5.14 2.46 2.23
N PRO A 24 5.77 2.29 3.40
CA PRO A 24 5.27 2.86 4.66
C PRO A 24 5.10 4.40 4.61
N TYR A 25 5.84 5.06 3.72
CA TYR A 25 5.72 6.50 3.48
C TYR A 25 4.46 6.90 2.68
N SER A 26 3.83 6.00 1.92
CA SER A 26 2.60 6.32 1.20
C SER A 26 1.38 6.42 2.13
N ASP A 27 1.35 5.68 3.24
CA ASP A 27 0.29 5.80 4.26
C ASP A 27 0.25 7.21 4.87
N ARG A 28 1.44 7.76 5.13
CA ARG A 28 1.62 9.10 5.68
C ARG A 28 1.18 10.18 4.68
N TYR A 29 1.53 9.99 3.41
CA TYR A 29 1.10 10.88 2.32
C TYR A 29 -0.41 10.85 2.10
N ILE A 30 -1.05 9.68 2.19
CA ILE A 30 -2.50 9.55 2.09
C ILE A 30 -3.14 10.27 3.29
N ALA A 31 -2.68 10.00 4.51
CA ALA A 31 -3.19 10.68 5.71
C ALA A 31 -3.09 12.22 5.60
N GLU A 32 -1.94 12.73 5.16
CA GLU A 32 -1.71 14.17 4.96
C GLU A 32 -2.54 14.77 3.81
N ALA A 33 -2.67 14.06 2.69
CA ALA A 33 -3.37 14.56 1.51
C ALA A 33 -4.90 14.59 1.65
N VAL A 34 -5.48 13.64 2.39
CA VAL A 34 -6.94 13.59 2.61
C VAL A 34 -7.37 14.06 4.00
N GLY A 35 -6.45 14.39 4.92
CA GLY A 35 -6.80 14.85 6.27
C GLY A 35 -7.33 13.75 7.21
N ILE A 36 -7.06 12.48 6.87
CA ILE A 36 -7.53 11.31 7.63
C ILE A 36 -6.46 10.89 8.63
N ASP A 37 -6.86 10.57 9.87
CA ASP A 37 -5.94 10.12 10.92
C ASP A 37 -5.08 8.92 10.47
N GLY A 38 -3.76 9.01 10.73
CA GLY A 38 -2.80 8.00 10.28
C GLY A 38 -3.04 6.60 10.84
N LYS A 39 -3.66 6.44 12.02
CA LYS A 39 -4.01 5.10 12.55
C LYS A 39 -5.17 4.49 11.78
N THR A 40 -6.10 5.31 11.30
CA THR A 40 -7.19 4.85 10.41
C THR A 40 -6.65 4.37 9.08
N VAL A 41 -5.68 5.09 8.51
CA VAL A 41 -4.99 4.67 7.28
C VAL A 41 -4.23 3.36 7.49
N GLN A 42 -3.48 3.22 8.60
CA GLN A 42 -2.77 1.99 8.94
C GLN A 42 -3.73 0.79 9.05
N ARG A 43 -4.89 0.95 9.70
CA ARG A 43 -5.91 -0.12 9.80
C ARG A 43 -6.48 -0.50 8.44
N ALA A 44 -6.72 0.48 7.57
CA ALA A 44 -7.20 0.24 6.21
C ALA A 44 -6.15 -0.55 5.39
N PHE A 45 -4.87 -0.22 5.59
CA PHE A 45 -3.77 -0.93 4.98
C PHE A 45 -3.65 -2.37 5.48
N ASP A 46 -3.67 -2.60 6.79
CA ASP A 46 -3.58 -3.96 7.36
C ASP A 46 -4.73 -4.85 6.86
N ALA A 47 -5.94 -4.28 6.75
CA ALA A 47 -7.10 -4.98 6.16
C ALA A 47 -6.93 -5.29 4.68
N ALA A 48 -6.27 -4.40 3.92
CA ALA A 48 -5.92 -4.63 2.53
C ALA A 48 -4.91 -5.78 2.38
N VAL A 49 -3.84 -5.80 3.20
CA VAL A 49 -2.84 -6.88 3.21
C VAL A 49 -3.49 -8.22 3.57
N ALA A 50 -4.33 -8.25 4.60
CA ALA A 50 -5.02 -9.47 5.03
C ALA A 50 -5.96 -10.04 3.94
N SER A 51 -6.41 -9.21 3.00
CA SER A 51 -7.33 -9.66 1.94
C SER A 51 -6.66 -10.51 0.86
N GLY A 52 -5.33 -10.45 0.71
CA GLY A 52 -4.52 -11.28 -0.20
C GLY A 52 -4.80 -11.12 -1.71
N ASP A 53 -5.83 -10.35 -2.08
CA ASP A 53 -6.30 -10.13 -3.44
C ASP A 53 -6.52 -8.64 -3.67
N ARG A 54 -5.85 -8.08 -4.68
CA ARG A 54 -5.90 -6.66 -5.03
C ARG A 54 -7.32 -6.16 -5.31
N ARG A 55 -8.22 -7.00 -5.84
CA ARG A 55 -9.63 -6.60 -6.05
C ARG A 55 -10.38 -6.47 -4.73
N ARG A 56 -10.06 -7.31 -3.75
CA ARG A 56 -10.70 -7.30 -2.42
C ARG A 56 -10.08 -6.26 -1.49
N ALA A 57 -8.82 -5.90 -1.71
CA ALA A 57 -8.11 -4.86 -0.97
C ALA A 57 -8.84 -3.51 -1.01
N CYS A 58 -9.26 -3.04 -2.19
CA CYS A 58 -10.02 -1.80 -2.31
C CYS A 58 -11.35 -1.83 -1.53
N GLY A 59 -12.02 -2.98 -1.49
CA GLY A 59 -13.25 -3.18 -0.71
C GLY A 59 -12.99 -3.27 0.80
N ALA A 60 -11.82 -3.76 1.22
CA ALA A 60 -11.39 -3.73 2.62
C ALA A 60 -11.07 -2.30 3.08
N ILE A 61 -10.36 -1.53 2.25
CA ILE A 61 -10.07 -0.11 2.50
C ILE A 61 -11.37 0.70 2.60
N ARG A 62 -12.29 0.56 1.63
CA ARG A 62 -13.57 1.30 1.62
C ARG A 62 -14.49 1.04 2.83
N ARG A 63 -14.31 -0.08 3.52
CA ARG A 63 -15.04 -0.40 4.75
C ARG A 63 -14.49 0.34 5.97
N ILE A 64 -13.25 0.82 5.90
CA ILE A 64 -12.56 1.52 6.98
C ILE A 64 -12.49 3.02 6.69
N ILE A 65 -12.12 3.40 5.46
CA ILE A 65 -12.16 4.76 4.95
C ILE A 65 -13.39 4.88 4.06
N THR A 66 -14.47 5.42 4.61
CA THR A 66 -15.73 5.60 3.90
C THR A 66 -15.70 6.85 3.03
N TRP A 67 -16.62 6.93 2.06
CA TRP A 67 -16.77 8.16 1.26
C TRP A 67 -17.15 9.34 2.16
N ASP A 68 -18.03 9.13 3.15
CA ASP A 68 -18.44 10.16 4.10
C ASP A 68 -17.26 10.86 4.82
N MET A 69 -16.26 10.07 5.26
CA MET A 69 -15.03 10.60 5.84
C MET A 69 -14.23 11.46 4.85
N ILE A 70 -14.29 11.18 3.56
CA ILE A 70 -13.59 11.95 2.52
C ILE A 70 -14.39 13.21 2.17
N SER A 71 -15.72 13.11 2.03
CA SER A 71 -16.59 14.26 1.69
C SER A 71 -16.61 15.35 2.74
N THR A 72 -16.25 15.04 3.98
CA THR A 72 -16.14 16.03 5.06
C THR A 72 -14.81 16.79 5.04
N LEU A 73 -13.89 16.42 4.14
CA LEU A 73 -12.52 16.93 4.06
C LEU A 73 -12.24 17.70 2.74
N ILE A 74 -13.23 17.83 1.84
CA ILE A 74 -13.21 18.59 0.58
C ILE A 74 -14.32 19.63 0.57
#